data_AF-A0A2G9RCA4-F1
#
_entry.id   AF-A0A2G9RCA4-F1
#
_cell.length_a   1.000
_cell.length_b   1.000
_cell.length_c   1.000
_cell.angle_alpha   90.00
_cell.angle_beta   90.00
_cell.angle_gamma   90.00
#
_symmetry.space_group_name_H-M   'P 1'
#
loop_
_entity.id
_entity.type
_entity.pdbx_description
1 polymer ?
#
loop_
_entity_poly.entity_id
_entity_poly.type
_entity_poly.pdbx_seq_one_letter_code
_entity_poly.pdbx_strand_id
1 'polypeptide(L)'
;TVPFCGHIKGGMRPGKKILIMGIVGMNPESFYIRLTCGDSDHPPGDVAIEVKAEFNDKQLLRNACVSGEWGEEESAISYFPFIADQPFR
;
A
#
# COMPACT_ATOMS: atom_id res chain seq x y z
N THR A 1 9.42 4.74 -11.84
CA THR A 1 8.56 3.83 -12.62
C THR A 1 7.79 2.95 -11.67
N VAL A 2 6.70 2.31 -12.09
CA VAL A 2 5.90 1.37 -11.28
C VAL A 2 6.20 -0.06 -11.78
N PRO A 3 6.56 -1.02 -10.92
CA PRO A 3 6.67 -0.94 -9.46
C PRO A 3 7.79 0.00 -8.99
N PHE A 4 7.56 0.67 -7.87
CA PHE A 4 8.49 1.64 -7.26
C PHE A 4 8.93 1.14 -5.89
N CYS A 5 10.25 1.14 -5.65
CA CYS A 5 10.83 0.95 -4.33
C CYS A 5 11.68 2.19 -3.98
N GLY A 6 11.49 2.73 -2.78
CA GLY A 6 12.16 3.95 -2.35
C GLY A 6 12.55 3.89 -0.88
N HIS A 7 13.82 4.19 -0.59
CA HIS A 7 14.34 4.16 0.77
C HIS A 7 13.83 5.33 1.63
N ILE A 8 13.24 5.01 2.78
CA ILE A 8 12.82 6.01 3.77
C ILE A 8 14.00 6.32 4.70
N LYS A 9 14.72 7.41 4.44
CA LYS A 9 15.89 7.81 5.24
C LYS A 9 15.57 7.90 6.73
N GLY A 10 16.25 7.07 7.54
CA GLY A 10 16.07 6.99 8.99
C GLY A 10 14.75 6.36 9.43
N GLY A 11 14.09 5.58 8.56
CA GLY A 11 12.87 4.83 8.87
C GLY A 11 11.66 5.70 9.21
N MET A 12 10.59 5.05 9.68
CA MET A 12 9.42 5.71 10.24
C MET A 12 9.60 5.99 11.73
N ARG A 13 8.96 7.05 12.22
CA ARG A 13 8.96 7.45 13.64
C ARG A 13 7.72 8.28 13.95
N PRO A 14 7.30 8.39 15.23
CA PRO A 14 6.19 9.25 15.61
C PRO A 14 6.31 10.66 15.02
N GLY A 15 5.23 11.16 14.41
CA GLY A 15 5.17 12.47 13.76
C GLY A 15 5.70 12.53 12.33
N LYS A 16 6.41 11.50 11.83
CA LYS A 16 6.84 11.44 10.42
C LYS A 16 5.69 11.01 9.53
N LYS A 17 5.53 11.68 8.38
CA LYS A 17 4.46 11.42 7.40
C LYS A 17 5.05 11.00 6.06
N ILE A 18 4.37 10.08 5.39
CA ILE A 18 4.61 9.75 3.99
C ILE A 18 3.44 10.33 3.20
N LEU A 19 3.76 11.02 2.11
CA LEU A 19 2.80 11.59 1.19
C LEU A 19 2.97 10.90 -0.16
N ILE A 20 1.91 10.26 -0.65
CA ILE A 20 1.88 9.59 -1.94
C ILE A 20 0.82 10.28 -2.77
N MET A 21 1.18 10.67 -3.98
CA MET A 21 0.25 11.27 -4.94
C MET A 21 0.39 10.56 -6.26
N GLY A 22 -0.71 10.39 -6.97
CA GLY A 22 -0.73 9.70 -8.23
C GLY A 22 -2.03 9.92 -8.98
N ILE A 23 -2.13 9.30 -10.15
CA ILE A 23 -3.34 9.23 -10.96
C ILE A 23 -3.68 7.74 -11.09
N VAL A 24 -4.92 7.37 -10.81
CA VAL A 24 -5.39 5.99 -11.00
C VAL A 24 -5.42 5.69 -12.49
N GLY A 25 -5.01 4.48 -12.89
CA GLY A 25 -5.11 4.05 -14.30
C GLY A 25 -6.55 4.12 -14.83
N MET A 26 -6.69 4.20 -16.16
CA MET A 26 -7.99 4.29 -16.84
C MET A 26 -8.88 3.06 -16.60
N ASN A 27 -8.29 1.86 -16.53
CA ASN A 27 -8.98 0.59 -16.28
C ASN A 27 -8.28 -0.15 -15.13
N PRO A 28 -8.46 0.27 -13.87
CA PRO A 28 -7.72 -0.28 -12.75
C PRO A 28 -8.35 -1.60 -12.26
N GLU A 29 -7.53 -2.63 -12.08
CA GLU A 29 -7.93 -3.84 -11.34
C GLU A 29 -7.61 -3.65 -9.85
N SER A 30 -6.34 -3.43 -9.53
CA SER A 30 -5.89 -3.10 -8.17
C SER A 30 -4.56 -2.35 -8.18
N PHE A 31 -4.24 -1.72 -7.06
CA PHE A 31 -2.87 -1.33 -6.75
C PHE A 31 -2.64 -1.47 -5.24
N TYR A 32 -1.37 -1.51 -4.83
CA TYR A 32 -1.01 -1.54 -3.42
C TYR A 32 0.14 -0.58 -3.11
N ILE A 33 0.17 -0.14 -1.87
CA ILE A 33 1.25 0.62 -1.25
C ILE A 33 1.74 -0.19 -0.06
N ARG A 34 3.04 -0.46 0.03
CA ARG A 34 3.63 -1.18 1.16
C ARG A 34 4.70 -0.33 1.84
N LEU A 35 4.71 -0.38 3.17
CA LEU A 35 5.88 0.00 3.96
C LEU A 35 6.57 -1.28 4.42
N THR A 36 7.79 -1.49 3.93
CA THR A 36 8.55 -2.72 4.16
C THR A 36 9.75 -2.50 5.07
N CYS A 37 10.14 -3.56 5.77
CA CYS A 37 11.35 -3.64 6.58
C CYS A 37 12.48 -4.21 5.71
N GLY A 38 13.16 -3.33 4.98
CA GLY A 38 14.20 -3.70 4.01
C GLY A 38 13.70 -3.72 2.57
N ASP A 39 14.66 -3.88 1.65
CA ASP A 39 14.48 -3.89 0.19
C ASP A 39 14.88 -5.24 -0.44
N SER A 40 15.09 -6.26 0.41
CA SER A 40 15.36 -7.63 -0.03
C SER A 40 14.11 -8.28 -0.60
N ASP A 41 14.21 -8.80 -1.83
CA ASP A 41 13.19 -9.65 -2.43
C ASP A 41 13.29 -11.11 -1.94
N HIS A 42 14.45 -11.53 -1.45
CA HIS A 42 14.74 -12.93 -1.07
C HIS A 42 15.62 -13.08 0.20
N PRO A 43 15.02 -13.41 1.36
CA PRO A 43 13.59 -13.48 1.61
C PRO A 43 12.95 -12.07 1.51
N PRO A 44 11.65 -11.99 1.19
CA PRO A 44 10.92 -10.72 1.26
C PRO A 44 11.04 -10.13 2.67
N GLY A 45 11.37 -8.85 2.77
CA GLY A 45 11.29 -8.14 4.05
C GLY A 45 9.86 -8.12 4.59
N ASP A 46 9.72 -8.02 5.92
CA ASP A 46 8.41 -7.86 6.56
C ASP A 46 7.65 -6.66 5.97
N VAL A 47 6.33 -6.78 5.87
CA VAL A 47 5.43 -5.70 5.46
C VAL A 47 4.77 -5.17 6.72
N ALA A 48 5.21 -4.00 7.19
CA ALA A 48 4.62 -3.36 8.36
C ALA A 48 3.17 -2.94 8.11
N ILE A 49 2.88 -2.50 6.87
CA ILE A 49 1.53 -2.25 6.39
C ILE A 49 1.49 -2.35 4.86
N GLU A 50 0.53 -3.11 4.35
CA GLU A 50 0.02 -3.02 3.00
C GLU A 50 -1.30 -2.24 3.02
N VAL A 51 -1.47 -1.33 2.07
CA VAL A 51 -2.76 -0.74 1.73
C VAL A 51 -3.05 -1.11 0.28
N LYS A 52 -4.03 -2.00 0.06
CA LYS A 52 -4.42 -2.48 -1.28
C LYS A 52 -5.80 -1.94 -1.64
N ALA A 53 -5.87 -1.24 -2.76
CA ALA A 53 -7.13 -0.83 -3.37
C ALA A 53 -7.56 -1.87 -4.41
N GLU A 54 -8.70 -2.53 -4.16
CA GLU A 54 -9.33 -3.49 -5.08
C GLU A 54 -10.56 -2.82 -5.70
N PHE A 55 -10.53 -2.60 -7.02
CA PHE A 55 -11.54 -1.78 -7.70
C PHE A 55 -12.83 -2.55 -8.00
N ASN A 56 -12.73 -3.86 -8.21
CA ASN A 56 -13.89 -4.70 -8.52
C ASN A 56 -14.91 -4.69 -7.38
N ASP A 57 -14.43 -4.92 -6.16
CA ASP A 57 -15.25 -4.97 -4.94
C ASP A 57 -15.30 -3.64 -4.19
N LYS A 58 -14.59 -2.61 -4.70
CA LYS A 58 -14.44 -1.29 -4.06
C LYS A 58 -13.96 -1.39 -2.62
N GLN A 59 -12.96 -2.23 -2.39
CA GLN A 59 -12.39 -2.49 -1.07
C GLN A 59 -11.03 -1.82 -0.91
N LEU A 60 -10.78 -1.30 0.29
CA LEU A 60 -9.47 -0.84 0.71
C LEU A 60 -8.98 -1.74 1.85
N LEU A 61 -8.16 -2.71 1.48
CA LEU A 61 -7.67 -3.77 2.36
C LEU A 61 -6.38 -3.31 3.02
N ARG A 62 -6.25 -3.58 4.31
CA ARG A 62 -5.00 -3.37 5.06
C ARG A 62 -4.61 -4.64 5.76
N ASN A 63 -3.32 -4.96 5.70
CA ASN A 63 -2.78 -6.10 6.41
C ASN A 63 -1.27 -5.89 6.67
N ALA A 64 -0.70 -6.68 7.57
CA ALA A 64 0.73 -6.78 7.82
C ALA A 64 1.21 -8.21 7.51
N CYS A 65 2.46 -8.34 7.08
CA CYS A 65 3.13 -9.62 6.89
C CYS A 65 4.38 -9.64 7.75
N VAL A 66 4.44 -10.54 8.73
CA VAL A 66 5.55 -10.62 9.68
C VAL A 66 6.08 -12.05 9.67
N SER A 67 7.38 -12.20 9.42
CA SER A 67 8.02 -13.53 9.30
C SER A 67 7.38 -14.41 8.22
N GLY A 68 6.87 -13.79 7.15
CA GLY A 68 6.23 -14.47 6.02
C GLY A 68 4.74 -14.80 6.21
N GLU A 69 4.17 -14.51 7.38
CA GLU A 69 2.76 -14.78 7.67
C GLU A 69 1.94 -13.50 7.61
N TRP A 70 0.84 -13.53 6.86
CA TRP A 70 -0.14 -12.44 6.81
C TRP A 70 -1.06 -12.49 8.03
N GLY A 71 -1.36 -11.32 8.58
CA GLY A 71 -2.31 -11.15 9.68
C GLY A 71 -3.77 -11.19 9.25
N GLU A 72 -4.64 -10.75 10.16
CA GLU A 72 -6.06 -10.51 9.87
C GLU A 72 -6.23 -9.29 8.96
N GLU A 73 -7.04 -9.43 7.92
CA GLU A 73 -7.29 -8.36 6.96
C GLU A 73 -8.34 -7.37 7.51
N GLU A 74 -8.02 -6.08 7.42
CA GLU A 74 -8.95 -5.01 7.78
C GLU A 74 -9.50 -4.33 6.51
N SER A 75 -10.83 -4.33 6.32
CA SER A 75 -11.48 -3.76 5.13
C SER A 75 -12.51 -2.64 5.40
N ALA A 76 -12.78 -2.33 6.68
CA ALA A 76 -13.74 -1.29 7.05
C ALA A 76 -13.34 0.11 6.53
N ILE A 77 -14.22 0.71 5.72
CA ILE A 77 -14.14 2.06 5.16
C ILE A 77 -15.54 2.66 5.04
N SER A 78 -15.67 3.99 5.11
CA SER A 78 -16.95 4.68 4.89
C SER A 78 -17.33 4.79 3.41
N TYR A 79 -16.33 4.92 2.54
CA TYR A 79 -16.47 4.91 1.08
C TYR A 79 -15.14 4.52 0.43
N PHE A 80 -15.19 4.02 -0.81
CA PHE A 80 -13.99 3.75 -1.61
C PHE A 80 -13.47 5.04 -2.26
N PRO A 81 -12.23 5.46 -1.97
CA PRO A 81 -11.78 6.82 -2.32
C PRO A 81 -11.13 6.94 -3.70
N PHE A 82 -10.92 5.83 -4.43
CA PHE A 82 -10.20 5.84 -5.71
C PHE A 82 -11.16 5.75 -6.89
N ILE A 83 -10.91 6.56 -7.92
CA ILE A 83 -11.72 6.64 -9.14
C ILE A 83 -10.77 6.54 -10.33
N ALA A 84 -11.13 5.74 -11.34
CA ALA A 84 -10.36 5.60 -12.56
C ALA A 84 -10.08 6.97 -13.22
N ASP A 85 -8.86 7.15 -13.71
CA ASP A 85 -8.38 8.38 -14.36
C ASP A 85 -8.45 9.66 -13.49
N GLN A 86 -8.58 9.51 -12.16
CA GLN A 86 -8.59 10.63 -11.22
C GLN A 86 -7.31 10.69 -10.38
N PRO A 87 -6.88 11.89 -9.98
CA PRO A 87 -5.77 12.06 -9.04
C PRO A 87 -6.17 11.63 -7.61
N PHE A 88 -5.20 11.14 -6.85
CA PHE A 88 -5.33 10.85 -5.42
C PHE A 88 -4.14 11.39 -4.62
N ARG A 89 -4.34 11.49 -3.30
CA ARG A 89 -3.36 11.92 -2.30
C ARG A 89 -3.51 11.12 -1.01
#